data_AF-A0A2H3AZD5-F1
#
_entry.id   AF-A0A2H3AZD5-F1
#
_cell.length_a   1.000
_cell.length_b   1.000
_cell.length_c   1.000
_cell.angle_alpha   90.00
_cell.angle_beta   90.00
_cell.angle_gamma   90.00
#
_symmetry.space_group_name_H-M   'P 1'
#
loop_
_entity.id
_entity.type
_entity.pdbx_description
1 polymer ?
#
loop_
_entity_poly.entity_id
_entity_poly.type
_entity_poly.pdbx_seq_one_letter_code
_entity_poly.pdbx_strand_id
1 'polypeptide(L)'
;SFRVELPSSFIQRGVHPVFHSSLLRIHVPNDDHRFPGRLDTQLQETPEAEPQWKIERILSHHGAKEQAVFEVKWTTGDITWMPFDQLVGLGSLADYLDLLG
;
A
#
# COMPACT_ATOMS: atom_id res chain seq x y z
N SER A 1 -13.32 28.03 19.83
CA SER A 1 -13.39 26.89 18.89
C SER A 1 -13.51 27.44 17.48
N PHE A 2 -13.05 26.70 16.48
CA PHE A 2 -13.11 27.10 15.07
C PHE A 2 -13.62 25.93 14.25
N ARG A 3 -14.53 26.17 13.31
CA ARG A 3 -15.12 25.13 12.48
C ARG A 3 -14.47 25.13 11.11
N VAL A 4 -14.00 23.97 10.67
CA VAL A 4 -13.43 23.75 9.34
C VAL A 4 -14.37 22.87 8.54
N GLU A 5 -14.48 23.10 7.24
CA GLU A 5 -15.16 22.19 6.33
C GLU A 5 -14.29 20.95 6.11
N LEU A 6 -14.82 19.79 6.50
CA LEU A 6 -14.14 18.51 6.33
C LEU A 6 -14.83 17.70 5.23
N PRO A 7 -14.08 16.90 4.44
CA PRO A 7 -14.66 15.92 3.53
C PRO A 7 -15.58 14.93 4.27
N SER A 8 -16.59 14.44 3.57
CA SER A 8 -17.60 13.52 4.14
C SER A 8 -16.97 12.23 4.69
N SER A 9 -15.90 11.73 4.08
CA SER A 9 -15.15 10.56 4.53
C SER A 9 -14.61 10.70 5.96
N PHE A 10 -14.12 11.88 6.34
CA PHE A 10 -13.62 12.14 7.69
C PHE A 10 -14.74 12.21 8.73
N ILE A 11 -15.86 12.83 8.37
CA ILE A 11 -17.04 12.91 9.26
C ILE A 11 -17.59 11.50 9.52
N GLN A 12 -17.66 10.65 8.48
CA GLN A 12 -18.09 9.26 8.61
C GLN A 12 -17.17 8.43 9.53
N ARG A 13 -15.87 8.76 9.59
CA ARG A 13 -14.90 8.16 10.51
C ARG A 13 -14.92 8.77 11.92
N GLY A 14 -15.83 9.70 12.20
CA GLY A 14 -16.00 10.30 13.53
C GLY A 14 -15.12 11.52 13.81
N VAL A 15 -14.46 12.10 12.79
CA VAL A 15 -13.68 13.33 12.99
C VAL A 15 -14.63 14.52 13.13
N HIS A 16 -14.48 15.25 14.24
CA HIS A 16 -15.27 16.45 14.49
C HIS A 16 -14.70 17.67 13.75
N PRO A 17 -15.54 18.48 13.08
CA PRO A 17 -15.08 19.64 12.30
C PRO A 17 -14.69 20.84 13.17
N VAL A 18 -14.65 20.69 14.50
CA VAL A 18 -14.46 21.79 15.45
C VAL A 18 -13.12 21.62 16.16
N PHE A 19 -12.23 22.58 15.96
CA PHE A 19 -10.87 22.57 16.50
C PHE A 19 -10.64 23.72 17.49
N HIS A 20 -9.60 23.60 18.31
CA HIS A 20 -9.19 24.69 19.19
C HIS A 20 -8.49 25.79 18.37
N SER A 21 -9.01 27.02 18.44
CA SER A 21 -8.59 28.12 17.56
C SER A 21 -7.13 28.54 17.74
N SER A 22 -6.55 28.36 18.93
CA SER A 22 -5.14 28.70 19.19
C SER A 22 -4.15 27.68 18.60
N LEU A 23 -4.62 26.49 18.18
CA LEU A 23 -3.79 25.45 17.56
C LEU A 23 -3.80 25.53 16.03
N LEU A 24 -4.58 26.45 15.46
CA LEU A 24 -4.62 26.64 14.01
C LEU A 24 -3.27 27.15 13.50
N ARG A 25 -2.86 26.63 12.35
CA ARG A 25 -1.64 27.05 11.64
C ARG A 25 -2.00 27.54 10.25
N ILE A 26 -1.16 28.39 9.68
CA ILE A 26 -1.31 28.85 8.29
C ILE A 26 -1.21 27.64 7.36
N HIS A 27 -2.18 27.51 6.45
CA HIS A 27 -2.17 26.48 5.43
C HIS A 27 -1.04 26.74 4.42
N VAL A 28 -0.18 25.74 4.22
CA VAL A 28 0.85 25.74 3.18
C VAL A 28 0.40 24.73 2.12
N PRO A 29 0.17 25.15 0.86
CA PRO A 29 -0.25 24.25 -0.19
C PRO A 29 0.82 23.18 -0.47
N ASN A 30 0.37 22.02 -0.95
CA ASN A 30 1.26 20.92 -1.34
C ASN A 30 2.11 21.31 -2.55
N ASP A 31 3.34 20.83 -2.59
CA ASP A 31 4.18 20.88 -3.78
C ASP A 31 4.05 19.55 -4.52
N ASP A 32 3.24 19.53 -5.57
CA ASP A 32 2.91 18.29 -6.31
C ASP A 32 4.09 17.70 -7.07
N HIS A 33 5.13 18.50 -7.37
CA HIS A 33 6.37 17.99 -7.98
C HIS A 33 7.19 17.19 -6.97
N ARG A 34 7.16 17.59 -5.70
CA ARG A 34 7.91 16.93 -4.62
C ARG A 34 7.10 15.83 -3.92
N PHE A 35 5.78 15.96 -3.91
CA PHE A 35 4.87 15.05 -3.21
C PHE A 35 3.67 14.67 -4.10
N PRO A 36 3.89 13.89 -5.17
CA PRO A 36 2.81 13.42 -6.03
C PRO A 36 1.91 12.42 -5.28
N GLY A 37 0.61 12.46 -5.55
CA GLY A 37 -0.32 11.46 -5.02
C GLY A 37 -0.65 11.59 -3.53
N ARG A 38 -1.05 12.80 -3.09
CA ARG A 38 -1.69 13.00 -1.78
C ARG A 38 -3.21 13.14 -1.93
N LEU A 39 -3.87 12.09 -2.41
CA LEU A 39 -5.33 12.01 -2.31
C LEU A 39 -5.71 11.47 -0.91
N ASP A 40 -6.79 11.99 -0.33
CA ASP A 40 -7.32 11.49 0.95
C ASP A 40 -7.63 9.98 0.90
N THR A 41 -7.97 9.47 -0.29
CA THR A 41 -8.19 8.06 -0.59
C THR A 41 -6.92 7.21 -0.44
N GLN A 42 -5.73 7.80 -0.64
CA GLN A 42 -4.45 7.10 -0.48
C GLN A 42 -4.00 7.05 0.98
N LEU A 43 -4.59 7.85 1.87
CA LEU A 43 -4.38 7.80 3.32
C LEU A 43 -5.26 6.72 4.00
N GLN A 44 -5.84 5.79 3.23
CA GLN A 44 -6.61 4.67 3.75
C GLN A 44 -5.71 3.70 4.51
N GLU A 45 -5.65 3.83 5.83
CA GLU A 45 -5.47 2.70 6.75
C GLU A 45 -6.83 2.02 7.00
N THR A 46 -7.51 1.61 5.93
CA THR A 46 -8.72 0.75 6.03
C THR A 46 -8.35 -0.69 5.73
N PRO A 47 -9.08 -1.70 6.26
CA PRO A 47 -8.86 -3.11 5.90
C PRO A 47 -9.02 -3.39 4.39
N GLU A 48 -9.71 -2.50 3.68
CA GLU A 48 -9.92 -2.51 2.22
C GLU A 48 -8.91 -1.66 1.45
N ALA A 49 -7.91 -1.08 2.12
CA ALA A 49 -6.72 -0.64 1.41
C ALA A 49 -6.07 -1.91 0.87
N GLU A 50 -6.34 -2.24 -0.40
CA GLU A 50 -5.58 -3.26 -1.13
C GLU A 50 -4.10 -2.95 -0.82
N PRO A 51 -3.39 -3.87 -0.14
CA PRO A 51 -2.05 -3.59 0.29
C PRO A 51 -1.26 -3.17 -0.95
N GLN A 52 -0.64 -1.99 -0.84
CA GLN A 52 0.04 -1.20 -1.87
C GLN A 52 1.14 -1.97 -2.67
N TRP A 53 1.27 -3.28 -2.50
CA TRP A 53 2.34 -4.13 -3.02
C TRP A 53 1.76 -5.50 -3.40
N LYS A 54 1.03 -5.57 -4.51
CA LYS A 54 0.56 -6.84 -5.06
C LYS A 54 1.65 -7.44 -5.95
N ILE A 55 2.02 -8.69 -5.68
CA ILE A 55 2.84 -9.47 -6.61
C ILE A 55 2.01 -9.68 -7.89
N GLU A 56 2.54 -9.30 -9.05
CA GLU A 56 1.91 -9.59 -10.34
C GLU A 56 2.03 -11.08 -10.64
N ARG A 57 3.25 -11.63 -10.58
CA ARG A 57 3.56 -13.05 -10.77
C ARG A 57 5.00 -13.38 -10.40
N ILE A 58 5.29 -14.67 -10.23
CA ILE A 58 6.65 -15.19 -10.13
C ILE A 58 7.12 -15.58 -11.52
N LEU A 59 8.35 -15.17 -11.88
CA LEU A 59 8.95 -15.40 -13.20
C LEU A 59 9.80 -16.68 -13.21
N SER A 60 10.61 -16.87 -12.17
CA SER A 60 11.54 -17.98 -12.04
C SER A 60 11.88 -18.27 -10.58
N HIS A 61 12.54 -19.40 -10.32
CA HIS A 61 13.14 -19.67 -9.01
C HIS A 61 14.52 -20.34 -9.17
N HIS A 62 15.34 -20.19 -8.13
CA HIS A 62 16.63 -20.86 -8.00
C HIS A 62 16.71 -21.55 -6.63
N GLY A 63 17.37 -22.70 -6.59
CA GLY A 63 17.46 -23.51 -5.38
C GLY A 63 16.26 -24.43 -5.20
N ALA A 64 16.12 -25.03 -4.01
CA ALA A 64 15.06 -25.98 -3.71
C ALA A 64 14.60 -25.86 -2.26
N LYS A 65 13.33 -26.21 -2.03
CA LYS A 65 12.68 -26.21 -0.71
C LYS A 65 12.82 -24.84 -0.03
N GLU A 66 13.18 -24.82 1.25
CA GLU A 66 13.29 -23.62 2.09
C GLU A 66 14.44 -22.69 1.68
N GLN A 67 15.40 -23.17 0.89
CA GLN A 67 16.50 -22.34 0.37
C GLN A 67 16.21 -21.78 -1.02
N ALA A 68 15.00 -22.01 -1.55
CA ALA A 68 14.61 -21.45 -2.84
C ALA A 68 14.45 -19.93 -2.75
N VAL A 69 14.97 -19.25 -3.76
CA VAL A 69 14.75 -17.82 -4.00
C VAL A 69 13.99 -17.66 -5.30
N PHE A 70 13.05 -16.73 -5.31
CA PHE A 70 12.10 -16.54 -6.39
C PHE A 70 12.25 -15.15 -6.99
N GLU A 71 12.21 -15.09 -8.30
CA GLU A 71 12.19 -13.85 -9.07
C GLU A 71 10.73 -13.37 -9.17
N VAL A 72 10.41 -12.32 -8.43
CA VAL A 72 9.07 -11.79 -8.27
C VAL A 72 8.91 -10.53 -9.09
N LYS A 73 7.87 -10.47 -9.92
CA LYS A 73 7.44 -9.25 -10.61
C LYS A 73 6.32 -8.57 -9.84
N TRP A 74 6.49 -7.29 -9.53
CA TRP A 74 5.49 -6.46 -8.86
C TRP A 74 4.53 -5.83 -9.86
N THR A 75 3.33 -5.47 -9.41
CA THR A 75 2.38 -4.70 -10.24
C THR A 75 2.91 -3.33 -10.67
N THR A 76 3.93 -2.79 -9.98
CA THR A 76 4.66 -1.57 -10.38
C THR A 76 5.61 -1.80 -11.55
N GLY A 77 5.89 -3.06 -11.91
CA GLY A 77 6.83 -3.45 -12.95
C GLY A 77 8.24 -3.78 -12.45
N ASP A 78 8.53 -3.50 -11.18
CA ASP A 78 9.81 -3.85 -10.56
C ASP A 78 9.99 -5.37 -10.47
N ILE A 79 11.24 -5.82 -10.44
CA ILE A 79 11.60 -7.23 -10.29
C ILE A 79 12.58 -7.37 -9.12
N THR A 80 12.27 -8.27 -8.19
CA THR A 80 13.11 -8.52 -7.01
C THR A 80 13.25 -10.01 -6.73
N TRP A 81 14.36 -10.41 -6.12
CA TRP A 81 14.54 -11.77 -5.61
C TRP A 81 14.08 -11.85 -4.16
N MET A 82 13.18 -12.80 -3.87
CA MET A 82 12.65 -13.03 -2.52
C MET A 82 12.85 -14.48 -2.08
N PRO A 83 13.21 -14.73 -0.82
CA PRO A 83 13.30 -16.08 -0.28
C PRO A 83 11.91 -16.72 -0.11
N PHE A 84 11.87 -18.05 -0.11
CA PHE A 84 10.65 -18.84 0.02
C PHE A 84 9.78 -18.43 1.22
N ASP A 85 10.39 -18.25 2.40
CA ASP A 85 9.72 -17.91 3.66
C ASP A 85 8.89 -16.62 3.58
N GLN A 86 9.28 -15.66 2.76
CA GLN A 86 8.55 -14.40 2.54
C GLN A 86 7.38 -14.55 1.55
N LEU A 87 7.33 -15.64 0.80
CA LEU A 87 6.28 -15.91 -0.20
C LEU A 87 5.27 -16.96 0.27
N VAL A 88 5.56 -17.67 1.36
CA VAL A 88 4.64 -18.64 1.96
C VAL A 88 3.31 -17.98 2.32
N GLY A 89 2.21 -18.56 1.82
CA GLY A 89 0.86 -18.07 2.06
C GLY A 89 0.35 -17.05 1.04
N LEU A 90 1.18 -16.62 0.08
CA LEU A 90 0.74 -15.79 -1.04
C LEU A 90 0.17 -16.65 -2.17
N GLY A 91 -0.97 -16.24 -2.73
CA GLY A 91 -1.59 -16.95 -3.86
C GLY A 91 -0.68 -17.05 -5.08
N SER A 92 0.16 -16.04 -5.32
CA SER A 92 1.12 -16.02 -6.44
C SER A 92 2.17 -17.14 -6.38
N LEU A 93 2.50 -17.65 -5.18
CA LEU A 93 3.40 -18.80 -5.03
C LEU A 93 2.69 -20.11 -5.39
N ALA A 94 1.44 -20.26 -4.97
CA ALA A 94 0.63 -21.42 -5.34
C ALA A 94 0.43 -21.48 -6.85
N ASP A 95 0.01 -20.36 -7.47
CA ASP A 95 -0.17 -20.25 -8.92
C ASP A 95 1.11 -20.64 -9.70
N TYR A 96 2.27 -20.25 -9.19
CA TYR A 96 3.56 -20.57 -9.81
C TYR A 96 3.92 -22.06 -9.70
N LEU A 97 3.71 -22.66 -8.53
CA LEU A 97 4.00 -24.09 -8.31
C LEU A 97 3.03 -24.98 -9.10
N ASP A 98 1.75 -24.59 -9.19
CA ASP A 98 0.76 -25.30 -9.99
C ASP A 98 1.11 -25.31 -11.49
N LEU A 99 1.74 -24.25 -11.99
CA LEU A 99 2.26 -24.20 -13.36
C LEU A 99 3.50 -25.09 -13.59
N LEU A 100 4.23 -25.45 -12.53
CA LEU A 100 5.41 -26.31 -12.61
C LEU A 100 5.09 -27.80 -12.52
N GLY A 101 3.92 -28.18 -11.98
CA GLY A 101 3.42 -29.56 -11.94
C GLY A 101 3.52 -30.24 -10.58
#